data_AF-A0A0C9Y334-F1
#
_entry.id   AF-A0A0C9Y334-F1
#
_cell.length_a   1.000
_cell.length_b   1.000
_cell.length_c   1.000
_cell.angle_alpha   90.00
_cell.angle_beta   90.00
_cell.angle_gamma   90.00
#
_symmetry.space_group_name_H-M   'P 1'
#
loop_
_entity.id
_entity.type
_entity.pdbx_description
1 polymer ?
#
loop_
_entity_poly.entity_id
_entity_poly.type
_entity_poly.pdbx_seq_one_letter_code
_entity_poly.pdbx_strand_id
1 'polypeptide(L)' 'IKAVMVATFTPPNVTTEVKSIEMHHEQLEKDNPGDNVKDISIKDIRRGNVASESKNNPTKEAASFNAQVIVVTPPCS' A
#
# COMPACT_ATOMS: atom_id res chain seq x y z
N ILE A 1 6.18 7.40 -0.41
CA ILE A 1 5.88 7.52 -1.87
C ILE A 1 6.09 8.99 -2.28
N LYS A 2 6.31 9.35 -3.55
CA LYS A 2 6.43 10.76 -4.01
C LYS A 2 5.35 11.06 -5.03
N ALA A 3 4.89 12.31 -5.09
CA ALA A 3 4.04 12.75 -6.19
C ALA A 3 4.81 12.61 -7.52
N VAL A 4 4.12 12.30 -8.61
CA VAL A 4 4.72 12.08 -9.94
C VAL A 4 5.65 10.85 -9.97
N MET A 5 5.36 9.84 -9.14
CA MET A 5 6.05 8.56 -9.18
C MET A 5 5.13 7.44 -9.66
N VAL A 6 5.72 6.40 -10.23
CA VAL A 6 4.98 5.20 -10.64
C VAL A 6 4.92 4.23 -9.47
N ALA A 7 3.70 3.88 -9.06
CA ALA A 7 3.44 2.91 -8.00
C ALA A 7 2.84 1.62 -8.58
N THR A 8 3.31 0.48 -8.07
CA THR A 8 2.76 -0.85 -8.35
C THR A 8 1.95 -1.33 -7.15
N PHE A 9 0.76 -1.85 -7.44
CA PHE A 9 -0.21 -2.38 -6.49
C PHE A 9 -0.35 -3.88 -6.66
N THR A 10 -0.16 -4.59 -5.56
CA THR A 10 -0.18 -6.05 -5.48
C THR A 10 -1.27 -6.46 -4.48
N PRO A 11 -2.04 -7.54 -4.72
CA PRO A 11 -1.88 -8.62 -5.72
C PRO A 11 -2.30 -8.36 -7.18
N PRO A 12 -3.09 -7.34 -7.58
CA PRO A 12 -3.57 -7.29 -8.96
C PRO A 12 -2.49 -6.88 -10.00
N ASN A 13 -1.25 -6.64 -9.56
CA ASN A 13 -0.12 -6.20 -10.38
C ASN A 13 -0.46 -4.96 -11.25
N VAL A 14 -1.18 -4.01 -10.66
CA VAL A 14 -1.58 -2.77 -11.33
C VAL A 14 -0.49 -1.73 -11.15
N THR A 15 -0.03 -1.13 -12.23
CA THR A 15 0.95 -0.04 -12.19
C THR A 15 0.27 1.26 -12.61
N THR A 16 0.30 2.28 -11.74
CA THR A 16 -0.28 3.60 -12.01
C THR A 16 0.62 4.71 -11.50
N GLU A 17 0.49 5.88 -12.12
CA GLU A 17 1.14 7.10 -11.66
C GLU A 17 0.39 7.70 -10.47
N VAL A 18 1.13 8.14 -9.46
CA VAL A 18 0.62 8.86 -8.28
C VAL A 18 0.58 10.34 -8.62
N LYS A 19 -0.62 10.89 -8.82
CA LYS A 19 -0.81 12.29 -9.25
C LYS A 19 -0.62 13.30 -8.12
N SER A 20 -1.14 12.99 -6.94
CA SER A 20 -1.05 13.84 -5.76
C SER A 20 -0.96 12.97 -4.51
N ILE A 21 -0.44 13.56 -3.43
CA ILE A 21 -0.42 12.99 -2.09
C ILE A 21 -1.05 14.06 -1.20
N GLU A 22 -2.08 13.69 -0.45
CA GLU A 22 -2.77 14.60 0.46
C GLU A 22 -2.91 13.95 1.82
N MET A 23 -2.38 14.60 2.85
CA MET A 23 -2.56 14.19 4.25
C MET A 23 -3.28 15.32 4.98
N HIS A 24 -4.35 14.99 5.73
CA HIS A 24 -5.06 15.96 6.57
C HIS A 24 -5.48 17.28 5.86
N HIS A 25 -5.87 17.22 4.57
CA HIS A 25 -6.22 18.37 3.72
C HIS A 25 -5.05 19.26 3.27
N GLU A 26 -3.80 18.82 3.48
CA GLU A 26 -2.62 19.45 2.95
C GLU A 26 -2.00 18.59 1.84
N GLN A 27 -1.64 19.24 0.74
CA GLN A 27 -0.93 18.58 -0.35
C GLN A 27 0.55 18.45 0.02
N LEU A 28 1.07 17.24 -0.08
CA LEU A 28 2.47 16.94 0.24
C LEU A 28 3.23 16.58 -1.04
N GLU A 29 4.49 17.03 -1.11
CA GLU A 29 5.41 16.63 -2.19
C GLU A 29 5.88 15.18 -2.06
N LYS A 30 5.91 14.68 -0.82
CA LYS A 30 6.35 13.33 -0.48
C LYS A 30 5.59 12.80 0.73
N ASP A 31 5.29 11.52 0.66
CA ASP A 31 4.72 10.69 1.72
C ASP A 31 5.85 10.01 2.52
N ASN A 32 5.79 10.17 3.84
CA ASN A 32 6.66 9.54 4.84
C ASN A 32 5.96 8.35 5.51
N PRO A 33 6.71 7.45 6.17
CA PRO A 33 6.09 6.32 6.89
C PRO A 33 5.07 6.80 7.94
N GLY A 34 3.81 6.41 7.78
CA GLY A 34 2.70 6.79 8.66
C GLY A 34 1.69 7.75 8.03
N ASP A 35 2.03 8.32 6.88
CA ASP A 35 1.17 9.27 6.18
C ASP A 35 0.08 8.55 5.38
N ASN A 36 -1.06 9.22 5.20
CA ASN A 36 -2.16 8.73 4.38
C ASN A 36 -2.08 9.36 2.99
N VAL A 37 -2.12 8.54 1.94
CA VAL A 37 -2.11 8.99 0.54
C VAL A 37 -3.54 8.91 -0.02
N LYS A 38 -3.99 9.99 -0.67
CA LYS A 38 -5.28 10.09 -1.39
C LYS A 38 -5.04 10.30 -2.89
N ASP A 39 -6.10 10.31 -3.70
CA ASP A 39 -6.08 10.57 -5.16
C ASP A 39 -5.38 9.55 -6.05
N ILE A 40 -5.53 8.27 -5.73
CA ILE A 40 -5.12 7.17 -6.60
C ILE A 40 -6.34 6.69 -7.39
N SER A 41 -6.17 6.43 -8.69
CA SER A 41 -7.26 5.91 -9.53
C SER A 41 -7.84 4.62 -8.95
N ILE A 42 -9.07 4.69 -8.44
CA ILE A 42 -9.75 3.61 -7.71
C ILE A 42 -10.28 2.47 -8.60
N LYS A 43 -10.16 2.57 -9.93
CA LYS A 43 -10.80 1.62 -10.85
C LYS A 43 -10.28 0.19 -10.68
N ASP A 44 -9.00 0.04 -10.32
CA ASP A 44 -8.32 -1.26 -10.29
C ASP A 44 -7.66 -1.58 -8.93
N ILE A 45 -7.89 -0.76 -7.91
CA ILE A 45 -7.26 -0.89 -6.58
C ILE A 45 -8.35 -1.10 -5.53
N ARG A 46 -8.12 -2.05 -4.62
CA ARG A 46 -9.05 -2.40 -3.54
C ARG A 46 -8.38 -2.24 -2.18
N ARG A 47 -9.20 -2.06 -1.13
CA ARG A 47 -8.72 -2.05 0.26
C ARG A 47 -8.03 -3.38 0.56
N GLY A 48 -6.80 -3.32 1.08
CA GLY A 48 -5.95 -4.49 1.33
C GLY A 48 -4.86 -4.71 0.29
N ASN A 49 -4.88 -4.00 -0.84
CA ASN A 49 -3.75 -3.98 -1.78
C ASN A 49 -2.54 -3.26 -1.14
N VAL A 50 -1.35 -3.74 -1.47
CA VAL A 50 -0.09 -3.15 -1.03
C VAL A 50 0.47 -2.31 -2.18
N ALA A 51 0.77 -1.04 -1.90
CA ALA A 51 1.39 -0.12 -2.84
C ALA A 51 2.90 -0.06 -2.62
N SER A 52 3.66 0.06 -3.71
CA SER A 52 5.13 0.17 -3.68
C SER A 52 5.63 0.97 -4.87
N GLU A 53 6.83 1.53 -4.75
CA GLU A 53 7.48 2.20 -5.89
C GLU A 53 7.90 1.17 -6.95
N SER A 54 7.46 1.35 -8.19
CA SER A 54 7.65 0.34 -9.25
C SER A 54 9.12 0.05 -9.58
N LYS A 55 10.01 1.02 -9.35
CA LYS A 55 11.45 0.90 -9.66
C LYS A 55 12.31 0.50 -8.46
N ASN A 56 11.77 0.56 -7.25
CA ASN A 56 12.52 0.36 -6.02
C ASN A 56 11.89 -0.76 -5.19
N ASN A 57 12.29 -2.00 -5.50
CA ASN A 57 11.82 -3.22 -4.87
C ASN A 57 10.27 -3.33 -4.83
N PRO A 58 9.60 -3.47 -5.99
CA PRO A 58 8.16 -3.55 -6.04
C PRO A 58 7.64 -4.74 -5.22
N THR A 59 6.50 -4.53 -4.55
CA THR A 59 5.81 -5.56 -3.77
C THR A 59 5.38 -6.72 -4.65
N LYS A 60 5.56 -7.94 -4.13
CA LYS A 60 5.25 -9.18 -4.83
C LYS A 60 4.15 -9.93 -4.09
N GLU A 61 3.33 -10.63 -4.85
CA GLU A 61 2.31 -11.50 -4.31
C GLU A 61 2.97 -12.66 -3.56
N ALA A 62 2.43 -13.01 -2.40
CA ALA A 62 2.86 -14.16 -1.62
C ALA A 62 1.71 -15.15 -1.55
N ALA A 63 1.88 -16.32 -2.18
CA ALA A 63 0.91 -17.41 -2.08
C ALA A 63 0.94 -18.09 -0.70
N SER A 64 2.10 -18.12 -0.05
CA SER A 64 2.31 -18.68 1.28
C SER A 64 3.50 -18.00 1.96
N PHE A 65 3.50 -17.92 3.29
CA PHE A 65 4.62 -17.40 4.07
C PHE A 65 4.81 -18.21 5.35
N ASN A 66 6.05 -18.34 5.80
CA ASN A 66 6.35 -18.91 7.11
C ASN A 66 6.18 -17.83 8.17
N ALA A 67 5.46 -18.14 9.24
CA ALA A 67 5.21 -17.21 10.33
C ALA A 67 5.45 -17.87 11.69
N GLN A 68 5.88 -17.07 12.67
CA GLN A 68 5.84 -17.45 14.07
C GLN A 68 4.49 -17.03 14.64
N VAL A 69 3.78 -17.96 15.26
CA VAL A 69 2.44 -17.73 15.81
C VAL A 69 2.46 -17.99 17.31
N ILE A 70 1.92 -17.05 18.08
CA ILE A 70 1.65 -17.23 19.50
C ILE A 70 0.15 -17.50 19.65
N VAL A 71 -0.21 -18.62 20.27
CA VAL A 71 -1.61 -18.97 20.51
C VAL A 71 -2.09 -18.31 21.80
N VAL A 72 -3.11 -17.46 21.69
CA VAL A 72 -3.79 -16.86 22.85
C VAL A 72 -5.09 -17.62 23.08
N THR A 73 -5.25 -18.19 24.28
CA THR A 73 -6.47 -18.94 24.64
C THR A 73 -7.66 -17.99 24.62
N PRO A 74 -8.72 -18.27 23.84
CA PRO A 74 -9.94 -17.47 23.89
C PRO A 74 -10.63 -17.67 25.25
N PRO A 75 -11.34 -16.66 25.78
CA PRO A 75 -12.10 -16.83 27.01
C PRO A 75 -13.13 -17.95 26.83
N CYS A 76 -13.06 -18.98 27.66
CA CYS A 76 -14.11 -19.97 27.78
C CYS A 76 -15.31 -19.30 28.45
N SER A 77 -16.44 -19.22 27.74
CA SER A 77 -17.77 -19.03 28.33
C SER A 77 -18.26 -20.33 28.94
#